data_AF-A0A4S8L6Z6-F1
#
_entry.id   AF-A0A4S8L6Z6-F1
#
_cell.length_a   1.000
_cell.length_b   1.000
_cell.length_c   1.000
_cell.angle_alpha   90.00
_cell.angle_beta   90.00
_cell.angle_gamma   90.00
#
_symmetry.space_group_name_H-M   'P 1'
#
loop_
_entity.id
_entity.type
_entity.pdbx_description
1 polymer ?
#
loop_
_entity_poly.entity_id
_entity_poly.type
_entity_poly.pdbx_seq_one_letter_code
_entity_poly.pdbx_strand_id
1 'polypeptide(L)'
;MTSSTAQTRPSSSLSIISINDPSLINEPTLIPPPPSPTEIRFMTALASDTTRPSVAIITLNTSLFKHDSLSKDQNHFSSWKRQFIQTLRMNQGADGYLDGRILPPNRDSEPRAYSNWNANNGSILGFMGLVIDDAEQEVIDGAATAQVAWDLLVQRHAQEGPVKQVQLIQEALNVRYSSSEKYSTTSSKLTTLNKHIWDMGSLSSELFLCIIMINSMSNVPELRATRENVAQQFAQSDGTNPDLKKNPTARKFRFESYGYSFIDPDLPKFEFSSPKVHCPRMS
;
A
#
# COMPACT_ATOMS: atom_id res chain seq x y z
N MET A 1 -45.22 -24.30 40.99
CA MET A 1 -45.37 -25.16 39.79
C MET A 1 -44.91 -24.30 38.61
N THR A 2 -43.84 -24.51 37.86
CA THR A 2 -42.86 -25.59 37.61
C THR A 2 -41.67 -24.86 36.95
N SER A 3 -40.49 -24.83 37.56
CA SER A 3 -39.32 -25.70 37.32
C SER A 3 -38.49 -25.36 36.08
N SER A 4 -37.33 -24.76 36.37
CA SER A 4 -36.17 -24.46 35.53
C SER A 4 -35.51 -25.75 34.98
N THR A 5 -35.09 -25.74 33.73
CA THR A 5 -34.29 -26.82 33.11
C THR A 5 -32.89 -26.29 32.81
N ALA A 6 -31.92 -26.72 33.61
CA ALA A 6 -30.50 -26.53 33.37
C ALA A 6 -30.04 -27.54 32.29
N GLN A 7 -29.41 -27.04 31.24
CA GLN A 7 -28.93 -27.85 30.11
C GLN A 7 -27.51 -28.34 30.41
N THR A 8 -27.39 -29.63 30.70
CA THR A 8 -26.13 -30.31 31.02
C THR A 8 -25.36 -30.68 29.75
N ARG A 9 -24.07 -30.37 29.76
CA ARG A 9 -23.03 -30.69 28.75
C ARG A 9 -22.89 -32.21 28.54
N PRO A 10 -22.67 -32.73 27.32
CA PRO A 10 -22.36 -34.15 27.14
C PRO A 10 -20.91 -34.41 27.55
N SER A 11 -20.73 -35.20 28.60
CA SER A 11 -19.45 -35.80 28.99
C SER A 11 -19.12 -36.93 28.02
N SER A 12 -17.98 -36.81 27.34
CA SER A 12 -17.39 -37.91 26.58
C SER A 12 -17.03 -39.04 27.54
N SER A 13 -17.69 -40.20 27.40
CA SER A 13 -17.40 -41.40 28.18
C SER A 13 -15.97 -41.88 27.87
N LEU A 14 -15.07 -41.75 28.84
CA LEU A 14 -13.83 -42.52 28.87
C LEU A 14 -14.20 -43.96 29.23
N SER A 15 -14.15 -44.88 28.26
CA SER A 15 -14.26 -46.31 28.51
C SER A 15 -12.99 -46.78 29.24
N ILE A 16 -13.12 -47.07 30.53
CA ILE A 16 -12.11 -47.78 31.31
C ILE A 16 -12.08 -49.21 30.79
N ILE A 17 -10.96 -49.62 30.19
CA ILE A 17 -10.70 -51.00 29.79
C ILE A 17 -10.66 -51.86 31.05
N SER A 18 -11.59 -52.81 31.16
CA SER A 18 -11.60 -53.82 32.22
C SER A 18 -10.43 -54.78 32.00
N ILE A 19 -9.52 -54.87 32.96
CA ILE A 19 -8.22 -55.54 32.81
C ILE A 19 -8.28 -57.07 32.99
N ASN A 20 -9.48 -57.67 33.07
CA ASN A 20 -9.64 -59.11 33.33
C ASN A 20 -10.54 -59.80 32.29
N ASP A 21 -10.19 -59.68 31.01
CA ASP A 21 -10.73 -60.56 29.96
C ASP A 21 -9.67 -61.62 29.59
N PRO A 22 -9.89 -62.91 29.91
CA PRO A 22 -8.94 -63.99 29.63
C PRO A 22 -8.86 -64.38 28.14
N SER A 23 -9.55 -63.69 27.23
CA SER A 23 -9.47 -63.94 25.79
C SER A 23 -8.32 -63.23 25.06
N LEU A 24 -7.56 -62.35 25.74
CA LEU A 24 -6.49 -61.54 25.12
C LEU A 24 -5.12 -62.23 25.00
N ILE A 25 -4.99 -63.52 25.32
CA ILE A 25 -3.67 -64.17 25.45
C ILE A 25 -3.12 -64.69 24.10
N ASN A 26 -3.89 -64.68 23.00
CA ASN A 26 -3.48 -65.29 21.73
C ASN A 26 -3.62 -64.40 20.48
N GLU A 27 -3.40 -63.08 20.58
CA GLU A 27 -3.09 -62.29 19.37
C GLU A 27 -1.57 -62.28 19.12
N PRO A 28 -1.08 -62.75 17.95
CA PRO A 28 0.31 -62.52 17.60
C PRO A 28 0.53 -61.01 17.52
N THR A 29 1.43 -60.50 18.35
CA THR A 29 1.77 -59.08 18.42
C THR A 29 2.36 -58.66 17.08
N LEU A 30 1.51 -58.18 16.17
CA LEU A 30 1.91 -57.60 14.90
C LEU A 30 2.64 -56.30 15.22
N ILE A 31 3.97 -56.37 15.23
CA ILE A 31 4.82 -55.18 15.30
C ILE A 31 4.43 -54.30 14.10
N PRO A 32 3.98 -53.05 14.31
CA PRO A 32 3.61 -52.19 13.21
C PRO A 32 4.82 -51.99 12.29
N PRO A 33 4.63 -51.94 10.96
CA PRO A 33 5.72 -51.71 10.03
C PRO A 33 6.42 -50.38 10.35
N PRO A 34 7.75 -50.30 10.18
CA PRO A 34 8.48 -49.07 10.43
C PRO A 34 7.92 -47.93 9.57
N PRO A 35 7.87 -46.70 10.11
CA PRO A 35 7.30 -45.57 9.40
C PRO A 35 8.07 -45.31 8.10
N SER A 36 7.33 -44.99 7.05
CA SER A 36 7.88 -44.60 5.76
C SER A 36 8.73 -43.33 5.88
N PRO A 37 9.68 -43.09 4.97
CA PRO A 37 10.46 -41.85 4.94
C PRO A 37 9.58 -40.59 4.89
N THR A 38 8.40 -40.66 4.28
CA THR A 38 7.42 -39.57 4.21
C THR A 38 6.81 -39.28 5.58
N GLU A 39 6.40 -40.32 6.32
CA GLU A 39 5.85 -40.18 7.66
C GLU A 39 6.88 -39.64 8.65
N ILE A 40 8.14 -40.09 8.54
CA ILE A 40 9.24 -39.57 9.37
C ILE A 40 9.44 -38.07 9.11
N ARG A 41 9.44 -37.62 7.85
CA ARG A 41 9.55 -36.19 7.51
C ARG A 41 8.37 -35.39 8.07
N PHE A 42 7.16 -35.91 7.95
CA PHE A 42 5.95 -35.25 8.45
C PHE A 42 5.98 -35.12 9.98
N MET A 43 6.31 -36.19 10.70
CA MET A 43 6.45 -36.15 12.17
C MET A 43 7.56 -35.18 12.61
N THR A 44 8.67 -35.15 11.87
CA THR A 44 9.78 -34.23 12.15
C THR A 44 9.36 -32.77 11.94
N ALA A 45 8.62 -32.47 10.86
CA ALA A 45 8.08 -31.13 10.60
C ALA A 45 7.12 -30.70 11.71
N LEU A 46 6.20 -31.58 12.11
CA LEU A 46 5.22 -31.30 13.16
C LEU A 46 5.87 -31.06 14.54
N ALA A 47 6.89 -31.86 14.87
CA ALA A 47 7.68 -31.67 16.10
C ALA A 47 8.46 -30.34 16.07
N SER A 48 9.03 -29.99 14.92
CA SER A 48 9.69 -28.70 14.72
C SER A 48 8.70 -27.55 14.88
N ASP A 49 7.53 -27.59 14.23
CA ASP A 49 6.51 -26.54 14.31
C ASP A 49 6.00 -26.30 15.74
N THR A 50 5.92 -27.38 16.53
CA THR A 50 5.53 -27.30 17.95
C THR A 50 6.52 -26.48 18.78
N THR A 51 7.82 -26.57 18.50
CA THR A 51 8.86 -25.91 19.31
C THR A 51 9.38 -24.62 18.69
N ARG A 52 9.42 -24.56 17.37
CA ARG A 52 10.01 -23.50 16.53
C ARG A 52 9.20 -23.37 15.23
N PRO A 53 7.99 -22.79 15.30
CA PRO A 53 7.18 -22.58 14.10
C PRO A 53 7.91 -21.67 13.11
N SER A 54 7.77 -21.93 11.81
CA SER A 54 8.36 -21.10 10.75
C SER A 54 7.84 -19.66 10.77
N VAL A 55 6.62 -19.46 11.24
CA VAL A 55 6.00 -18.15 11.48
C VAL A 55 5.74 -18.01 12.98
N ALA A 56 6.38 -17.02 13.60
CA ALA A 56 6.14 -16.67 15.00
C ALA A 56 4.93 -15.71 15.13
N ILE A 57 4.27 -15.74 16.28
CA ILE A 57 3.24 -14.75 16.63
C ILE A 57 3.89 -13.37 16.81
N ILE A 58 3.26 -12.34 16.28
CA ILE A 58 3.70 -10.95 16.36
C ILE A 58 2.81 -10.19 17.34
N THR A 59 3.40 -9.29 18.13
CA THR A 59 2.64 -8.31 18.91
C THR A 59 2.75 -6.96 18.24
N LEU A 60 1.65 -6.48 17.64
CA LEU A 60 1.63 -5.18 16.98
C LEU A 60 1.57 -4.05 18.01
N ASN A 61 2.65 -3.28 18.12
CA ASN A 61 2.67 -2.00 18.78
C ASN A 61 2.12 -0.92 17.82
N THR A 62 0.80 -0.76 17.82
CA THR A 62 0.09 0.23 16.98
C THR A 62 0.35 1.67 17.43
N SER A 63 0.81 1.89 18.67
CA SER A 63 1.08 3.23 19.20
C SER A 63 2.22 3.96 18.47
N LEU A 64 3.06 3.24 17.73
CA LEU A 64 4.12 3.80 16.89
C LEU A 64 3.57 4.58 15.69
N PHE A 65 2.32 4.30 15.29
CA PHE A 65 1.67 5.01 14.21
C PHE A 65 1.11 6.35 14.70
N LYS A 66 1.63 7.44 14.13
CA LYS A 66 1.30 8.83 14.47
C LYS A 66 0.98 9.60 13.19
N HIS A 67 -0.05 9.15 12.49
CA HIS A 67 -0.61 9.83 11.33
C HIS A 67 -2.12 10.01 11.52
N ASP A 68 -2.67 11.00 10.85
CA ASP A 68 -4.12 11.11 10.67
C ASP A 68 -4.64 9.92 9.85
N SER A 69 -5.89 9.52 10.08
CA SER A 69 -6.54 8.43 9.35
C SER A 69 -6.49 8.67 7.84
N LEU A 70 -6.22 7.62 7.07
CA LEU A 70 -6.26 7.71 5.62
C LEU A 70 -7.67 8.06 5.16
N SER A 71 -7.76 9.11 4.37
CA SER A 71 -8.99 9.51 3.69
C SER A 71 -8.66 9.89 2.26
N LYS A 72 -9.58 9.62 1.34
CA LYS A 72 -9.46 10.00 -0.08
C LYS A 72 -9.28 11.52 -0.25
N ASP A 73 -9.94 12.32 0.60
CA ASP A 73 -9.95 13.77 0.44
C ASP A 73 -8.70 14.48 0.97
N GLN A 74 -7.90 13.82 1.82
CA GLN A 74 -6.83 14.46 2.60
C GLN A 74 -5.46 14.45 1.90
N ASN A 75 -5.32 13.84 0.71
CA ASN A 75 -4.13 13.93 -0.16
C ASN A 75 -2.79 13.59 0.51
N HIS A 76 -2.84 12.78 1.56
CA HIS A 76 -1.70 12.41 2.41
C HIS A 76 -1.33 10.92 2.29
N PHE A 77 -1.82 10.23 1.25
CA PHE A 77 -1.60 8.79 1.08
C PHE A 77 -0.12 8.42 1.08
N SER A 78 0.76 9.17 0.42
CA SER A 78 2.19 8.87 0.37
C SER A 78 2.87 8.93 1.74
N SER A 79 2.57 9.95 2.56
CA SER A 79 3.12 10.07 3.90
C SER A 79 2.53 9.03 4.84
N TRP A 80 1.23 8.79 4.74
CA TRP A 80 0.51 7.75 5.47
C TRP A 80 1.09 6.37 5.17
N LYS A 81 1.20 6.02 3.88
CA LYS A 81 1.76 4.74 3.37
C LYS A 81 3.15 4.50 3.92
N ARG A 82 4.01 5.53 3.85
CA ARG A 82 5.38 5.46 4.37
C ARG A 82 5.39 5.15 5.87
N GLN A 83 4.57 5.84 6.66
CA GLN A 83 4.53 5.64 8.12
C GLN A 83 3.89 4.30 8.52
N PHE A 84 2.90 3.83 7.75
CA PHE A 84 2.28 2.54 7.95
C PHE A 84 3.29 1.40 7.73
N ILE A 85 4.01 1.42 6.61
CA ILE A 85 5.09 0.46 6.31
C ILE A 85 6.18 0.51 7.38
N GLN A 86 6.63 1.72 7.78
CA GLN A 86 7.66 1.87 8.81
C GLN A 86 7.22 1.29 10.16
N THR A 87 5.96 1.54 10.55
CA THR A 87 5.38 0.96 11.76
C THR A 87 5.41 -0.56 11.71
N LEU A 88 4.99 -1.18 10.61
CA LEU A 88 5.00 -2.64 10.48
C LEU A 88 6.42 -3.22 10.45
N ARG A 89 7.39 -2.54 9.83
CA ARG A 89 8.80 -2.94 9.86
C ARG A 89 9.35 -2.99 11.28
N MET A 90 9.00 -2.02 12.11
CA MET A 90 9.37 -2.00 13.53
C MET A 90 8.69 -3.12 14.33
N ASN A 91 7.55 -3.62 13.85
CA ASN A 91 6.85 -4.78 14.41
C ASN A 91 7.35 -6.10 13.80
N GLN A 92 8.64 -6.37 13.99
CA GLN A 92 9.29 -7.63 13.58
C GLN A 92 9.18 -7.93 12.06
N GLY A 93 9.19 -6.89 11.21
CA GLY A 93 9.09 -7.07 9.76
C GLY A 93 7.70 -7.50 9.26
N ALA A 94 6.64 -7.11 9.98
CA ALA A 94 5.26 -7.39 9.59
C ALA A 94 4.86 -6.78 8.23
N ASP A 95 5.67 -5.88 7.66
CA ASP A 95 5.46 -5.36 6.31
C ASP A 95 5.54 -6.46 5.23
N GLY A 96 6.18 -7.60 5.51
CA GLY A 96 6.20 -8.76 4.62
C GLY A 96 4.82 -9.41 4.38
N TYR A 97 3.81 -9.09 5.20
CA TYR A 97 2.42 -9.49 4.94
C TYR A 97 1.73 -8.61 3.89
N LEU A 98 2.22 -7.39 3.65
CA LEU A 98 1.62 -6.46 2.69
C LEU A 98 1.99 -6.80 1.24
N ASP A 99 3.17 -7.35 1.02
CA ASP A 99 3.71 -7.68 -0.31
C ASP A 99 3.80 -9.19 -0.57
N GLY A 100 3.24 -10.00 0.33
CA GLY A 100 3.19 -11.46 0.19
C GLY A 100 4.52 -12.17 0.39
N ARG A 101 5.58 -11.48 0.87
CA ARG A 101 6.84 -12.14 1.23
C ARG A 101 6.68 -13.20 2.33
N ILE A 102 5.70 -13.02 3.22
CA ILE A 102 5.35 -13.99 4.27
C ILE A 102 4.13 -14.81 3.81
N LEU A 103 4.39 -15.98 3.23
CA LEU A 103 3.36 -16.87 2.72
C LEU A 103 2.68 -17.68 3.85
N PRO A 104 1.39 -18.05 3.68
CA PRO A 104 0.72 -18.93 4.62
C PRO A 104 1.40 -20.32 4.64
N PRO A 105 1.81 -20.82 5.82
CA PRO A 105 2.36 -22.17 5.96
C PRO A 105 1.35 -23.25 5.58
N ASN A 106 1.82 -24.46 5.30
CA ASN A 106 0.91 -25.57 5.07
C ASN A 106 0.24 -26.00 6.39
N ARG A 107 -1.11 -26.01 6.41
CA ARG A 107 -1.91 -26.30 7.60
C ARG A 107 -1.66 -27.70 8.18
N ASP A 108 -1.37 -28.68 7.33
CA ASP A 108 -1.25 -30.08 7.76
C ASP A 108 0.15 -30.36 8.32
N SER A 109 1.20 -29.81 7.70
CA SER A 109 2.58 -30.01 8.16
C SER A 109 3.04 -29.03 9.24
N GLU A 110 2.51 -27.81 9.26
CA GLU A 110 2.88 -26.75 10.20
C GLU A 110 1.64 -26.01 10.76
N PRO A 111 0.76 -26.72 11.50
CA PRO A 111 -0.50 -26.17 12.00
C PRO A 111 -0.33 -24.96 12.93
N ARG A 112 0.75 -24.91 13.72
CA ARG A 112 1.01 -23.80 14.65
C ARG A 112 1.49 -22.56 13.88
N ALA A 113 2.44 -22.71 12.97
CA ALA A 113 2.85 -21.61 12.09
C ALA A 113 1.66 -21.08 11.25
N TYR A 114 0.80 -21.97 10.73
CA TYR A 114 -0.42 -21.57 10.02
C TYR A 114 -1.38 -20.76 10.91
N SER A 115 -1.59 -21.19 12.15
CA SER A 115 -2.40 -20.45 13.12
C SER A 115 -1.81 -19.07 13.43
N ASN A 116 -0.49 -19.01 13.68
CA ASN A 116 0.22 -17.75 13.91
C ASN A 116 0.11 -16.80 12.72
N TRP A 117 0.26 -17.33 11.50
CA TRP A 117 0.12 -16.55 10.27
C TRP A 117 -1.26 -15.90 10.17
N ASN A 118 -2.33 -16.66 10.43
CA ASN A 118 -3.70 -16.13 10.39
C ASN A 118 -3.92 -15.06 11.47
N ALA A 119 -3.42 -15.28 12.68
CA ALA A 119 -3.52 -14.31 13.78
C ALA A 119 -2.78 -13.00 13.45
N ASN A 120 -1.56 -13.09 12.90
CA ASN A 120 -0.79 -11.94 12.47
C ASN A 120 -1.50 -11.19 11.33
N ASN A 121 -1.94 -11.90 10.30
CA ASN A 121 -2.68 -11.34 9.17
C ASN A 121 -3.94 -10.59 9.64
N GLY A 122 -4.73 -11.22 10.52
CA GLY A 122 -5.93 -10.60 11.10
C GLY A 122 -5.61 -9.38 11.97
N SER A 123 -4.50 -9.40 12.70
CA SER A 123 -4.05 -8.25 13.51
C SER A 123 -3.65 -7.06 12.63
N ILE A 124 -3.00 -7.31 11.48
CA ILE A 124 -2.62 -6.26 10.53
C ILE A 124 -3.86 -5.69 9.83
N LEU A 125 -4.83 -6.54 9.45
CA LEU A 125 -6.13 -6.08 8.92
C LEU A 125 -6.87 -5.21 9.95
N GLY A 126 -6.94 -5.65 11.20
CA GLY A 126 -7.56 -4.86 12.28
C GLY A 126 -6.84 -3.54 12.50
N PHE A 127 -5.50 -3.53 12.49
CA PHE A 127 -4.72 -2.30 12.60
C PHE A 127 -4.98 -1.36 11.41
N MET A 128 -5.03 -1.88 10.18
CA MET A 128 -5.35 -1.11 8.98
C MET A 128 -6.73 -0.45 9.10
N GLY A 129 -7.77 -1.20 9.53
CA GLY A 129 -9.10 -0.65 9.76
C GLY A 129 -9.15 0.47 10.80
N LEU A 130 -8.25 0.47 11.79
CA LEU A 130 -8.18 1.53 12.81
C LEU A 130 -7.54 2.84 12.33
N VAL A 131 -6.79 2.81 11.23
CA VAL A 131 -5.99 3.96 10.76
C VAL A 131 -6.44 4.50 9.40
N ILE A 132 -7.63 4.12 8.97
CA ILE A 132 -8.31 4.62 7.76
C ILE A 132 -9.71 5.11 8.15
N ASP A 133 -10.34 5.95 7.33
CA ASP A 133 -11.71 6.42 7.57
C ASP A 133 -12.76 5.35 7.19
N ASP A 134 -14.03 5.64 7.47
CA ASP A 134 -15.13 4.69 7.20
C ASP A 134 -15.29 4.37 5.71
N ALA A 135 -15.06 5.34 4.82
CA ALA A 135 -15.18 5.13 3.38
C ALA A 135 -14.06 4.24 2.84
N GLU A 136 -12.85 4.32 3.42
CA GLU A 136 -11.74 3.43 3.10
C GLU A 136 -11.90 2.06 3.77
N GLN A 137 -12.57 1.95 4.93
CA GLN A 137 -12.95 0.66 5.51
C GLN A 137 -13.89 -0.13 4.60
N GLU A 138 -14.88 0.52 4.00
CA GLU A 138 -15.78 -0.13 3.02
C GLU A 138 -15.03 -0.69 1.80
N VAL A 139 -13.92 -0.07 1.41
CA VAL A 139 -13.10 -0.51 0.27
C VAL A 139 -12.38 -1.82 0.56
N ILE A 140 -11.90 -2.00 1.78
CA ILE A 140 -11.19 -3.21 2.20
C ILE A 140 -12.11 -4.25 2.86
N ASP A 141 -13.41 -3.96 2.93
CA ASP A 141 -14.37 -4.90 3.50
C ASP A 141 -14.37 -6.22 2.72
N GLY A 142 -14.39 -7.32 3.45
CA GLY A 142 -14.26 -8.67 2.89
C GLY A 142 -12.85 -9.06 2.41
N ALA A 143 -11.84 -8.21 2.54
CA ALA A 143 -10.46 -8.60 2.22
C ALA A 143 -9.97 -9.71 3.16
N ALA A 144 -9.71 -10.89 2.62
CA ALA A 144 -9.29 -12.06 3.39
C ALA A 144 -7.85 -11.94 3.94
N THR A 145 -7.01 -11.11 3.33
CA THR A 145 -5.61 -10.94 3.71
C THR A 145 -5.20 -9.48 3.74
N ALA A 146 -4.21 -9.17 4.59
CA ALA A 146 -3.59 -7.86 4.68
C ALA A 146 -3.01 -7.41 3.32
N GLN A 147 -2.47 -8.34 2.53
CA GLN A 147 -2.01 -8.08 1.16
C GLN A 147 -3.17 -7.59 0.28
N VAL A 148 -4.29 -8.31 0.26
CA VAL A 148 -5.45 -7.92 -0.57
C VAL A 148 -5.99 -6.55 -0.16
N ALA A 149 -6.14 -6.30 1.15
CA ALA A 149 -6.58 -4.99 1.65
C ALA A 149 -5.60 -3.88 1.27
N TRP A 150 -4.30 -4.15 1.38
CA TRP A 150 -3.24 -3.22 1.02
C TRP A 150 -3.27 -2.86 -0.47
N ASP A 151 -3.38 -3.85 -1.34
CA ASP A 151 -3.42 -3.67 -2.79
C ASP A 151 -4.64 -2.83 -3.21
N LEU A 152 -5.80 -3.06 -2.59
CA LEU A 152 -7.02 -2.27 -2.82
C LEU A 152 -6.81 -0.79 -2.46
N LEU A 153 -6.23 -0.50 -1.28
CA LEU A 153 -5.92 0.88 -0.89
C LEU A 153 -4.88 1.52 -1.83
N VAL A 154 -3.81 0.81 -2.16
CA VAL A 154 -2.79 1.32 -3.09
C VAL A 154 -3.39 1.61 -4.46
N GLN A 155 -4.22 0.73 -4.99
CA GLN A 155 -4.88 0.93 -6.28
C GLN A 155 -5.83 2.14 -6.23
N ARG A 156 -6.67 2.22 -5.20
CA ARG A 156 -7.64 3.31 -5.03
C ARG A 156 -6.98 4.68 -4.97
N HIS A 157 -5.85 4.78 -4.25
CA HIS A 157 -5.11 6.04 -4.10
C HIS A 157 -4.10 6.29 -5.23
N ALA A 158 -3.82 5.31 -6.09
CA ALA A 158 -3.00 5.51 -7.29
C ALA A 158 -3.70 6.37 -8.35
N GLN A 159 -5.05 6.29 -8.45
CA GLN A 159 -5.82 6.98 -9.48
C GLN A 159 -5.95 8.50 -9.25
N GLU A 160 -5.74 8.98 -8.02
CA GLU A 160 -5.88 10.41 -7.71
C GLU A 160 -4.59 11.21 -7.83
N GLY A 161 -3.45 10.55 -7.59
CA GLY A 161 -2.14 11.18 -7.57
C GLY A 161 -1.89 12.05 -8.80
N PRO A 162 -1.97 11.51 -10.03
CA PRO A 162 -1.63 12.27 -11.22
C PRO A 162 -2.57 13.47 -11.48
N VAL A 163 -3.88 13.29 -11.35
CA VAL A 163 -4.88 14.34 -11.68
C VAL A 163 -4.80 15.50 -10.71
N LYS A 164 -4.75 15.17 -9.42
CA LYS A 164 -4.65 16.18 -8.37
C LYS A 164 -3.30 16.87 -8.44
N GLN A 165 -2.23 16.14 -8.78
CA GLN A 165 -0.91 16.72 -9.01
C GLN A 165 -0.93 17.71 -10.19
N VAL A 166 -1.63 17.42 -11.30
CA VAL A 166 -1.86 18.39 -12.40
C VAL A 166 -2.63 19.63 -11.91
N GLN A 167 -3.69 19.44 -11.12
CA GLN A 167 -4.48 20.56 -10.58
C GLN A 167 -3.64 21.46 -9.64
N LEU A 168 -2.87 20.86 -8.73
CA LEU A 168 -1.98 21.59 -7.83
C LEU A 168 -0.88 22.33 -8.59
N ILE A 169 -0.34 21.73 -9.66
CA ILE A 169 0.63 22.40 -10.52
C ILE A 169 -0.01 23.57 -11.26
N GLN A 170 -1.23 23.43 -11.78
CA GLN A 170 -1.96 24.56 -12.36
C GLN A 170 -2.21 25.66 -11.33
N GLU A 171 -2.60 25.31 -10.11
CA GLU A 171 -2.77 26.28 -9.03
C GLU A 171 -1.45 27.02 -8.78
N ALA A 172 -0.35 26.29 -8.61
CA ALA A 172 0.97 26.87 -8.39
C ALA A 172 1.40 27.80 -9.53
N LEU A 173 1.17 27.41 -10.79
CA LEU A 173 1.48 28.22 -11.97
C LEU A 173 0.58 29.48 -12.10
N ASN A 174 -0.59 29.47 -11.48
CA ASN A 174 -1.51 30.61 -11.44
C ASN A 174 -1.25 31.56 -10.26
N VAL A 175 -0.47 31.16 -9.25
CA VAL A 175 -0.08 32.05 -8.16
C VAL A 175 0.87 33.12 -8.70
N ARG A 176 0.52 34.40 -8.47
CA ARG A 176 1.32 35.57 -8.87
C ARG A 176 1.62 36.41 -7.63
N TYR A 177 2.84 36.92 -7.53
CA TYR A 177 3.13 38.01 -6.61
C TYR A 177 2.30 39.23 -7.01
N SER A 178 1.72 39.91 -6.03
CA SER A 178 0.95 41.14 -6.24
C SER A 178 1.31 42.17 -5.18
N SER A 179 1.07 43.45 -5.48
CA SER A 179 1.27 44.54 -4.51
C SER A 179 0.21 44.56 -3.40
N SER A 180 -0.90 43.83 -3.55
CA SER A 180 -2.00 43.77 -2.58
C SER A 180 -1.81 42.73 -1.47
N GLU A 181 -0.82 41.85 -1.60
CA GLU A 181 -0.52 40.80 -0.63
C GLU A 181 0.96 40.86 -0.23
N LYS A 182 1.27 40.51 1.03
CA LYS A 182 2.67 40.37 1.45
C LYS A 182 3.34 39.25 0.67
N TYR A 183 4.51 39.51 0.10
CA TYR A 183 5.27 38.50 -0.65
C TYR A 183 5.59 37.25 0.18
N SER A 184 5.76 37.39 1.50
CA SER A 184 5.93 36.25 2.41
C SER A 184 4.75 35.27 2.37
N THR A 185 3.51 35.77 2.24
CA THR A 185 2.32 34.93 2.20
C THR A 185 2.26 34.15 0.88
N THR A 186 2.51 34.83 -0.25
CA THR A 186 2.59 34.20 -1.57
C THR A 186 3.71 33.14 -1.62
N SER A 187 4.89 33.42 -1.07
CA SER A 187 6.00 32.45 -0.97
C SER A 187 5.67 31.24 -0.10
N SER A 188 5.00 31.44 1.04
CA SER A 188 4.51 30.33 1.87
C SER A 188 3.50 29.48 1.10
N LYS A 189 2.55 30.10 0.38
CA LYS A 189 1.58 29.38 -0.44
C LYS A 189 2.28 28.51 -1.50
N LEU A 190 3.25 29.07 -2.23
CA LEU A 190 4.04 28.33 -3.22
C LEU A 190 4.83 27.18 -2.59
N THR A 191 5.39 27.38 -1.40
CA THR A 191 6.15 26.33 -0.68
C THR A 191 5.25 25.16 -0.30
N THR A 192 4.05 25.45 0.22
CA THR A 192 3.05 24.43 0.56
C THR A 192 2.59 23.67 -0.69
N LEU A 193 2.27 24.37 -1.77
CA LEU A 193 1.87 23.75 -3.04
C LEU A 193 2.99 22.85 -3.60
N ASN A 194 4.24 23.33 -3.63
CA ASN A 194 5.38 22.55 -4.08
C ASN A 194 5.53 21.28 -3.23
N LYS A 195 5.47 21.39 -1.91
CA LYS A 195 5.55 20.22 -1.02
C LYS A 195 4.45 19.20 -1.35
N HIS A 196 3.20 19.65 -1.47
CA HIS A 196 2.07 18.76 -1.78
C HIS A 196 2.21 18.09 -3.15
N ILE A 197 2.68 18.82 -4.17
CA ILE A 197 2.94 18.27 -5.51
C ILE A 197 3.95 17.13 -5.43
N TRP A 198 5.05 17.30 -4.71
CA TRP A 198 6.09 16.28 -4.62
C TRP A 198 5.75 15.14 -3.65
N ASP A 199 4.95 15.40 -2.62
CA ASP A 199 4.42 14.35 -1.74
C ASP A 199 3.50 13.39 -2.52
N MET A 200 2.88 13.80 -3.63
CA MET A 200 2.09 12.92 -4.51
C MET A 200 2.94 11.97 -5.38
N GLY A 201 4.27 12.14 -5.42
CA GLY A 201 5.19 11.29 -6.17
C GLY A 201 5.87 11.97 -7.35
N SER A 202 6.72 11.23 -8.06
CA SER A 202 7.47 11.75 -9.20
C SER A 202 6.60 11.95 -10.43
N LEU A 203 6.77 13.09 -11.11
CA LEU A 203 6.13 13.35 -12.40
C LEU A 203 6.71 12.44 -13.50
N SER A 204 5.86 11.73 -14.24
CA SER A 204 6.29 11.07 -15.48
C SER A 204 6.52 12.10 -16.60
N SER A 205 7.26 11.70 -17.64
CA SER A 205 7.49 12.56 -18.82
C SER A 205 6.18 12.96 -19.49
N GLU A 206 5.24 12.03 -19.59
CA GLU A 206 3.92 12.23 -20.17
C GLU A 206 3.09 13.19 -19.33
N LEU A 207 3.15 13.04 -18.00
CA LEU A 207 2.46 13.92 -17.06
C LEU A 207 3.00 15.35 -17.13
N PHE A 208 4.32 15.50 -17.22
CA PHE A 208 4.96 16.80 -17.42
C PHE A 208 4.55 17.45 -18.75
N LEU A 209 4.47 16.68 -19.84
CA LEU A 209 3.98 17.17 -21.13
C LEU A 209 2.52 17.64 -21.05
N CYS A 210 1.63 16.87 -20.40
CA CYS A 210 0.24 17.26 -20.19
C CYS A 210 0.13 18.58 -19.43
N ILE A 211 0.95 18.79 -18.39
CA ILE A 211 1.01 20.04 -17.64
C ILE A 211 1.41 21.21 -18.55
N ILE A 212 2.45 21.03 -19.37
CA ILE A 212 2.89 22.06 -20.33
C ILE A 212 1.77 22.39 -21.32
N MET A 213 1.11 21.38 -21.88
CA MET A 213 0.01 21.57 -22.83
C MET A 213 -1.15 22.32 -22.18
N ILE A 214 -1.57 21.92 -20.97
CA ILE A 214 -2.65 22.58 -20.25
C ILE A 214 -2.29 24.03 -19.94
N ASN A 215 -1.07 24.29 -19.44
CA ASN A 215 -0.62 25.65 -19.16
C ASN A 215 -0.57 26.52 -20.42
N SER A 216 -0.09 25.96 -21.53
CA SER A 216 -0.01 26.64 -22.84
C SER A 216 -1.40 26.98 -23.39
N MET A 217 -2.41 26.15 -23.11
CA MET A 217 -3.80 26.39 -23.49
C MET A 217 -4.54 27.34 -22.54
N SER A 218 -4.01 27.68 -21.37
CA SER A 218 -4.72 28.43 -20.33
C SER A 218 -5.20 29.81 -20.76
N ASN A 219 -4.51 30.44 -21.73
CA ASN A 219 -4.82 31.76 -22.23
C ASN A 219 -5.52 31.75 -23.61
N VAL A 220 -5.94 30.58 -24.09
CA VAL A 220 -6.60 30.42 -25.40
C VAL A 220 -8.04 29.94 -25.18
N PRO A 221 -9.04 30.84 -25.14
CA PRO A 221 -10.42 30.49 -24.85
C PRO A 221 -11.00 29.39 -25.75
N GLU A 222 -10.59 29.37 -27.01
CA GLU A 222 -11.03 28.40 -28.03
C GLU A 222 -10.59 26.96 -27.72
N LEU A 223 -9.52 26.80 -26.93
CA LEU A 223 -8.96 25.51 -26.55
C LEU A 223 -9.45 25.02 -25.18
N ARG A 224 -10.40 25.72 -24.55
CA ARG A 224 -10.92 25.35 -23.22
C ARG A 224 -11.45 23.91 -23.17
N ALA A 225 -12.26 23.52 -24.15
CA ALA A 225 -12.81 22.16 -24.22
C ALA A 225 -11.71 21.10 -24.41
N THR A 226 -10.69 21.40 -25.22
CA THR A 226 -9.52 20.53 -25.40
C THR A 226 -8.72 20.38 -24.12
N ARG A 227 -8.49 21.49 -23.40
CA ARG A 227 -7.83 21.50 -22.09
C ARG A 227 -8.58 20.64 -21.06
N GLU A 228 -9.91 20.78 -20.99
CA GLU A 228 -10.76 19.97 -20.10
C GLU A 228 -10.74 18.49 -20.50
N ASN A 229 -10.75 18.18 -21.81
CA ASN A 229 -10.67 16.81 -22.31
C ASN A 229 -9.32 16.15 -21.99
N VAL A 230 -8.20 16.84 -22.21
CA VAL A 230 -6.85 16.35 -21.86
C VAL A 230 -6.76 16.09 -20.35
N ALA A 231 -7.28 16.98 -19.51
CA ALA A 231 -7.32 16.79 -18.07
C ALA A 231 -8.19 15.58 -17.65
N GLN A 232 -9.33 15.36 -18.31
CA GLN A 232 -10.23 14.22 -18.03
C GLN A 232 -9.68 12.87 -18.51
N GLN A 233 -9.13 12.80 -19.74
CA GLN A 233 -8.52 11.57 -20.25
C GLN A 233 -7.33 11.15 -19.40
N PHE A 234 -6.60 12.12 -18.88
CA PHE A 234 -5.52 11.89 -17.94
C PHE A 234 -6.02 11.29 -16.61
N ALA A 235 -7.19 11.75 -16.13
CA ALA A 235 -7.82 11.23 -14.92
C ALA A 235 -8.33 9.80 -14.98
N GLN A 236 -8.50 9.29 -16.19
CA GLN A 236 -8.95 7.92 -16.44
C GLN A 236 -7.79 6.98 -16.80
N SER A 237 -6.57 7.52 -16.94
CA SER A 237 -5.38 6.70 -17.19
C SER A 237 -4.77 6.27 -15.86
N ASP A 238 -4.58 4.97 -15.65
CA ASP A 238 -4.00 4.37 -14.43
C ASP A 238 -2.49 4.66 -14.29
N GLY A 239 -2.02 5.85 -14.69
CA GLY A 239 -0.60 6.16 -14.88
C GLY A 239 0.06 5.37 -16.02
N THR A 240 -0.67 4.45 -16.66
CA THR A 240 -0.24 3.72 -17.85
C THR A 240 -0.78 4.46 -19.06
N ASN A 241 0.12 5.21 -19.69
CA ASN A 241 0.08 5.74 -21.06
C ASN A 241 -1.33 6.09 -21.60
N PRO A 242 -1.78 7.36 -21.56
CA PRO A 242 -2.98 7.74 -22.29
C PRO A 242 -2.79 7.41 -23.78
N ASP A 243 -3.66 6.56 -24.33
CA ASP A 243 -3.62 6.18 -25.75
C ASP A 243 -4.05 7.37 -26.63
N LEU A 244 -3.09 8.27 -26.87
CA LEU A 244 -3.23 9.44 -27.73
C LEU A 244 -3.59 9.08 -29.19
N LYS A 245 -3.55 7.79 -29.58
CA LYS A 245 -3.94 7.35 -30.93
C LYS A 245 -5.45 7.20 -31.12
N LYS A 246 -6.24 7.16 -30.06
CA LYS A 246 -7.71 7.02 -30.15
C LYS A 246 -8.46 8.33 -30.37
N ASN A 247 -7.79 9.48 -30.34
CA ASN A 247 -8.44 10.76 -30.62
C ASN A 247 -8.35 11.09 -32.13
N PRO A 248 -9.47 11.10 -32.88
CA PRO A 248 -9.47 11.39 -34.32
C PRO A 248 -8.94 12.80 -34.67
N THR A 249 -8.82 13.69 -33.69
CA THR A 249 -8.25 15.03 -33.84
C THR A 249 -6.71 15.05 -33.81
N ALA A 250 -6.05 13.97 -33.38
CA ALA A 250 -4.59 13.87 -33.29
C ALA A 250 -3.90 13.67 -34.65
N ARG A 251 -4.65 13.41 -35.73
CA ARG A 251 -4.08 13.19 -37.07
C ARG A 251 -3.39 14.43 -37.68
N LYS A 252 -3.49 15.61 -37.05
CA LYS A 252 -2.87 16.85 -37.55
C LYS A 252 -1.49 17.19 -36.97
N PHE A 253 -1.02 16.50 -35.93
CA PHE A 253 0.28 16.79 -35.32
C PHE A 253 1.19 15.57 -35.41
N ARG A 254 1.63 15.24 -36.63
CA ARG A 254 2.78 14.36 -36.83
C ARG A 254 4.03 15.24 -36.72
N PHE A 255 4.67 15.27 -35.55
CA PHE A 255 6.05 15.74 -35.45
C PHE A 255 6.95 14.58 -35.87
N GLU A 256 7.46 14.67 -37.09
CA GLU A 256 8.56 13.83 -37.55
C GLU A 256 9.81 14.18 -36.73
N SER A 257 10.46 13.15 -36.20
CA SER A 257 11.69 13.25 -35.44
C SER A 257 12.80 13.82 -36.33
N TYR A 258 13.14 15.09 -36.14
CA TYR A 258 14.41 15.64 -36.60
C TYR A 258 15.29 15.89 -35.38
N GLY A 259 16.33 15.06 -35.25
CA GLY A 259 17.48 15.43 -34.45
C GLY A 259 18.18 16.60 -35.13
N TYR A 260 18.44 17.67 -34.38
CA TYR A 260 19.56 18.57 -34.64
C TYR A 260 19.94 19.30 -33.35
N SER A 261 21.21 19.20 -33.04
CA SER A 261 22.00 20.11 -32.22
C SER A 261 21.79 21.56 -32.65
N PHE A 262 21.43 22.43 -31.71
CA PHE A 262 21.71 23.87 -31.79
C PHE A 262 22.09 24.36 -30.39
N ILE A 263 23.40 24.45 -30.17
CA ILE A 263 23.95 25.32 -29.13
C ILE A 263 23.90 26.72 -29.73
N ASP A 264 23.05 27.57 -29.18
CA ASP A 264 23.05 29.00 -29.46
C ASP A 264 24.09 29.67 -28.54
N PRO A 265 25.15 30.31 -29.05
CA PRO A 265 26.24 30.84 -28.24
C PRO A 265 25.91 32.13 -27.45
N ASP A 266 24.71 32.71 -27.60
CA ASP A 266 24.37 34.02 -27.00
C ASP A 266 23.28 34.00 -25.90
N LEU A 267 22.98 32.84 -25.31
CA LEU A 267 22.19 32.78 -24.06
C LEU A 267 23.07 33.00 -22.82
N PRO A 268 22.64 33.82 -21.84
CA PRO A 268 23.39 33.97 -20.59
C PRO A 268 23.50 32.62 -19.88
N LYS A 269 24.73 32.17 -19.66
CA LYS A 269 25.03 30.95 -18.92
C LYS A 269 24.54 31.12 -17.48
N PHE A 270 23.42 30.49 -17.14
CA PHE A 270 23.08 30.24 -15.75
C PHE A 270 23.96 29.10 -15.24
N GLU A 271 25.12 29.45 -14.67
CA GLU A 271 25.87 28.53 -13.82
C GLU A 271 25.09 28.31 -12.52
N PHE A 272 24.55 27.11 -12.36
CA PHE A 272 24.12 26.64 -11.04
C PHE A 272 25.37 26.38 -10.18
N SER A 273 25.84 27.41 -9.47
CA SER A 273 26.78 27.21 -8.37
C SER A 273 26.07 26.41 -7.28
N SER A 274 26.57 25.21 -6.98
CA SER A 274 26.14 24.44 -5.82
C SER A 274 26.24 25.30 -4.55
N PRO A 275 25.22 25.37 -3.68
CA PRO A 275 25.33 26.14 -2.47
C PRO A 275 26.29 25.44 -1.51
N LYS A 276 27.47 26.03 -1.31
CA LYS A 276 28.30 25.76 -0.13
C LYS A 276 27.52 26.20 1.10
N VAL A 277 27.17 25.23 1.94
CA VAL A 277 26.62 25.48 3.27
C VAL A 277 27.65 26.24 4.09
N HIS A 278 27.33 27.48 4.46
CA HIS A 278 28.10 28.24 5.44
C HIS A 278 27.19 28.61 6.60
N CYS A 279 27.37 27.94 7.74
CA CYS A 279 26.74 28.29 9.00
C CYS A 279 27.37 29.59 9.56
N PRO A 280 26.59 30.64 9.85
CA PRO A 280 27.09 31.74 10.66
C PRO A 280 27.02 31.36 12.15
N ARG A 281 28.14 31.52 12.85
CA ARG A 281 28.24 31.50 14.31
C ARG A 281 27.44 32.65 14.90
N MET A 282 26.72 32.36 15.98
CA MET A 282 26.08 33.36 16.85
C MET A 282 27.12 34.28 17.49
N SER A 283 26.88 35.59 17.36
CA SER A 283 27.07 36.62 18.38
C SER A 283 26.29 37.86 17.97
#